data_AF-A0A838NGM9-F1
#
_entry.id   AF-A0A838NGM9-F1
#
_cell.length_a   1.000
_cell.length_b   1.000
_cell.length_c   1.000
_cell.angle_alpha   90.00
_cell.angle_beta   90.00
_cell.angle_gamma   90.00
#
_symmetry.space_group_name_H-M   'P 1'
#
loop_
_entity.id
_entity.type
_entity.pdbx_description
1 polymer ?
#
loop_
_entity_poly.entity_id
_entity_poly.type
_entity_poly.pdbx_seq_one_letter_code
_entity_poly.pdbx_strand_id
1 'polypeptide(L)'
;MAQGSPARLTPPEGRKFAFTLMAAFGVLAGVSWWRDHPRATLVFGLVAGAFALGGLLVPGKLGPVYRGWMGFARVISKVTTPIFMAVVYFLVISPIAAIRRAVGGNPLRAHRGTTGWVDRHQAPRGDLTRQF
;
A
#
# COMPACT_ATOMS: atom_id res chain seq x y z
N MET A 1 -31.30 -5.62 -13.08
CA MET A 1 -30.35 -4.51 -13.28
C MET A 1 -28.99 -5.14 -13.57
N ALA A 2 -28.57 -5.08 -14.84
CA ALA A 2 -27.50 -5.93 -15.37
C ALA A 2 -26.12 -5.52 -14.81
N GLN A 3 -25.44 -6.48 -14.21
CA GLN A 3 -24.05 -6.39 -13.77
C GLN A 3 -23.16 -6.30 -15.02
N GLY A 4 -22.62 -5.11 -15.28
CA GLY A 4 -21.72 -4.86 -16.40
C GLY A 4 -20.42 -5.66 -16.25
N SER A 5 -20.03 -6.36 -17.31
CA SER A 5 -18.85 -7.22 -17.35
C SER A 5 -17.57 -6.53 -16.82
N PRO A 6 -16.67 -7.25 -16.12
CA PRO A 6 -15.40 -6.73 -15.57
C PRO A 6 -14.35 -6.30 -16.62
N ALA A 7 -14.78 -6.07 -17.87
CA ALA A 7 -13.94 -5.84 -19.04
C ALA A 7 -13.98 -4.40 -19.59
N ARG A 8 -14.96 -3.55 -19.20
CA ARG A 8 -15.05 -2.17 -19.69
C ARG A 8 -14.68 -1.19 -18.58
N LEU A 9 -13.54 -0.50 -18.76
CA LEU A 9 -13.28 0.74 -18.03
C LEU A 9 -14.38 1.73 -18.35
N THR A 10 -14.85 2.45 -17.32
CA THR A 10 -15.72 3.59 -17.61
C THR A 10 -14.91 4.65 -18.37
N PRO A 11 -15.51 5.37 -19.35
CA PRO A 11 -14.82 6.45 -20.06
C PRO A 11 -14.06 7.45 -19.16
N PRO A 12 -14.57 7.88 -17.99
CA PRO A 12 -13.83 8.76 -17.10
C PRO A 12 -12.61 8.10 -16.42
N GLU A 13 -12.68 6.80 -16.08
CA GLU A 13 -11.53 6.07 -15.52
C GLU A 13 -10.40 5.92 -16.53
N GLY A 14 -10.74 5.58 -17.79
CA GLY A 14 -9.77 5.49 -18.87
C GLY A 14 -9.03 6.80 -19.13
N ARG A 15 -9.72 7.95 -19.04
CA ARG A 15 -9.12 9.29 -19.15
C ARG A 15 -8.17 9.59 -17.99
N LYS A 16 -8.58 9.35 -16.74
CA LYS A 16 -7.72 9.58 -15.57
C LYS A 16 -6.42 8.78 -15.67
N PHE A 17 -6.52 7.49 -16.01
CA PHE A 17 -5.37 6.63 -16.21
C PHE A 17 -4.44 7.10 -17.34
N ALA A 18 -5.01 7.47 -18.48
CA ALA A 18 -4.24 7.96 -19.62
C ALA A 18 -3.52 9.28 -19.28
N PHE A 19 -4.19 10.23 -18.61
CA PHE A 19 -3.59 11.50 -18.26
C PHE A 19 -2.53 11.39 -17.14
N THR A 20 -2.70 10.49 -16.18
CA THR A 20 -1.65 10.26 -15.16
C THR A 20 -0.39 9.69 -15.80
N LEU A 21 -0.52 8.73 -16.73
CA LEU A 21 0.64 8.21 -17.47
C LEU A 21 1.25 9.24 -18.43
N MET A 22 0.42 9.99 -19.15
CA MET A 22 0.89 11.12 -19.98
C MET A 22 1.72 12.10 -19.15
N ALA A 23 1.24 12.50 -17.97
CA ALA A 23 1.96 13.40 -17.09
C ALA A 23 3.28 12.79 -16.59
N ALA A 24 3.26 11.53 -16.13
CA ALA A 24 4.45 10.85 -15.63
C ALA A 24 5.53 10.70 -16.72
N PHE A 25 5.16 10.21 -17.90
CA PHE A 25 6.09 10.07 -19.03
C PHE A 25 6.51 11.42 -19.62
N GLY A 26 5.63 12.43 -19.59
CA GLY A 26 5.96 13.80 -20.01
C GLY A 26 7.03 14.44 -19.11
N VAL A 27 6.93 14.25 -17.80
CA VAL A 27 7.98 14.69 -16.86
C VAL A 27 9.29 13.95 -17.12
N LEU A 28 9.26 12.63 -17.32
CA LEU A 28 10.47 11.86 -17.66
C LEU A 28 11.10 12.31 -18.99
N ALA A 29 10.29 12.61 -20.00
CA ALA A 29 10.77 13.15 -21.26
C ALA A 29 11.43 14.53 -21.07
N GLY A 30 10.82 15.41 -20.28
CA GLY A 30 11.37 16.72 -19.95
C GLY A 30 12.71 16.63 -19.19
N VAL A 31 12.78 15.77 -18.18
CA VAL A 31 14.03 15.51 -17.42
C VAL A 31 15.11 14.90 -18.32
N SER A 32 14.74 13.98 -19.20
CA SER A 32 15.65 13.35 -20.17
C SER A 32 16.18 14.37 -21.18
N TRP A 33 15.34 15.32 -21.59
CA TRP A 33 15.73 16.41 -22.48
C TRP A 33 16.75 17.33 -21.81
N TRP A 34 16.56 17.66 -20.53
CA TRP A 34 17.54 18.44 -19.75
C TRP A 34 18.86 17.70 -19.50
N ARG A 35 18.91 16.38 -19.71
CA ARG A 35 20.11 15.56 -19.53
C ARG A 35 20.77 15.17 -20.85
N ASP A 36 20.40 15.77 -21.98
CA ASP A 36 20.94 15.46 -23.31
C ASP A 36 20.88 13.97 -23.69
N HIS A 37 19.82 13.27 -23.28
CA HIS A 37 19.55 11.89 -23.70
C HIS A 37 18.47 11.86 -24.80
N PRO A 38 18.80 12.16 -26.07
CA PRO A 38 17.81 12.38 -27.13
C PRO A 38 16.96 11.14 -27.41
N ARG A 39 17.55 9.94 -27.31
CA ARG A 39 16.83 8.68 -27.51
C ARG A 39 15.78 8.45 -26.42
N ALA A 40 16.13 8.69 -25.16
CA ALA A 40 15.19 8.52 -24.05
C ALA A 40 14.09 9.58 -24.07
N THR A 41 14.40 10.82 -24.45
CA THR A 41 13.40 11.88 -24.64
C THR A 41 12.39 11.51 -25.73
N LEU A 42 12.87 11.00 -26.87
CA LEU A 42 12.00 10.59 -27.97
C LEU A 42 11.09 9.42 -27.55
N VAL A 43 11.65 8.39 -26.92
CA VAL A 43 10.87 7.23 -26.46
C VAL A 43 9.82 7.65 -25.42
N PHE A 44 10.19 8.39 -24.38
CA PHE A 44 9.23 8.83 -23.36
C PHE A 44 8.20 9.83 -23.91
N GLY A 45 8.61 10.72 -24.81
CA GLY A 45 7.72 11.66 -25.49
C GLY A 45 6.68 10.95 -26.36
N LEU A 46 7.09 9.95 -27.14
CA LEU A 46 6.17 9.13 -27.94
C LEU A 46 5.18 8.37 -27.06
N VAL A 47 5.64 7.79 -25.96
CA VAL A 47 4.77 7.08 -25.01
C VAL A 47 3.77 8.06 -24.36
N ALA A 48 4.21 9.24 -23.94
CA ALA A 48 3.34 10.28 -23.40
C ALA A 48 2.27 10.72 -24.43
N GLY A 49 2.68 10.95 -25.69
CA GLY A 49 1.77 11.30 -26.78
C GLY A 49 0.75 10.19 -27.09
N ALA A 50 1.17 8.93 -27.06
CA ALA A 50 0.29 7.78 -27.27
C ALA A 50 -0.78 7.68 -26.16
N PHE A 51 -0.41 7.91 -24.89
CA PHE A 51 -1.38 7.95 -23.80
C PHE A 51 -2.30 9.18 -23.88
N ALA A 52 -1.78 10.35 -24.26
CA ALA A 52 -2.59 11.55 -24.49
C ALA A 52 -3.68 11.32 -25.56
N LEU A 53 -3.28 10.80 -26.72
CA LEU A 53 -4.18 10.49 -27.83
C LEU A 53 -5.15 9.35 -27.47
N GLY A 54 -4.68 8.31 -26.81
CA GLY A 54 -5.52 7.20 -26.35
C GLY A 54 -6.59 7.64 -25.36
N GLY A 55 -6.24 8.50 -24.41
CA GLY A 55 -7.18 9.07 -23.44
C GLY A 55 -8.24 9.99 -24.07
N LEU A 56 -7.86 10.73 -25.11
CA LEU A 56 -8.76 11.67 -25.78
C LEU A 56 -9.69 10.97 -26.79
N LEU A 57 -9.13 10.11 -27.64
CA LEU A 57 -9.84 9.49 -28.76
C LEU A 57 -10.59 8.23 -28.36
N VAL A 58 -10.03 7.39 -27.49
CA VAL A 58 -10.61 6.07 -27.22
C VAL A 58 -10.45 5.62 -25.76
N PRO A 59 -10.96 6.38 -24.77
CA PRO A 59 -10.77 6.07 -23.35
C PRO A 59 -11.33 4.69 -22.94
N GLY A 60 -12.39 4.21 -23.59
CA GLY A 60 -13.01 2.92 -23.30
C GLY A 60 -12.25 1.69 -23.81
N LYS A 61 -11.29 1.83 -24.73
CA LYS A 61 -10.50 0.70 -25.27
C LYS A 61 -9.17 0.48 -24.54
N LEU A 62 -8.80 1.35 -23.59
CA LEU A 62 -7.61 1.16 -22.74
C LEU A 62 -7.77 0.03 -21.71
N GLY A 63 -8.92 -0.65 -21.65
CA GLY A 63 -9.20 -1.72 -20.70
C GLY A 63 -8.14 -2.83 -20.59
N PRO A 64 -7.63 -3.40 -21.69
CA PRO A 64 -6.57 -4.41 -21.62
C PRO A 64 -5.25 -3.87 -21.06
N VAL A 65 -4.83 -2.68 -21.50
CA VAL A 65 -3.58 -2.04 -21.05
C VAL A 65 -3.65 -1.71 -19.56
N TYR A 66 -4.77 -1.13 -19.12
CA TYR A 66 -5.03 -0.85 -17.72
C TYR A 66 -4.96 -2.10 -16.85
N ARG A 67 -5.55 -3.22 -17.28
CA ARG A 67 -5.50 -4.48 -16.52
C ARG A 67 -4.08 -5.01 -16.38
N GLY A 68 -3.30 -4.98 -17.46
CA GLY A 68 -1.88 -5.36 -17.42
C GLY A 68 -1.09 -4.47 -16.46
N TRP A 69 -1.29 -3.15 -16.56
CA TRP A 69 -0.65 -2.16 -15.68
C TRP A 69 -1.03 -2.34 -14.21
N MET A 70 -2.31 -2.57 -13.91
CA MET A 70 -2.78 -2.79 -12.54
C MET A 70 -2.29 -4.13 -11.98
N GLY A 71 -2.18 -5.17 -12.80
CA GLY A 71 -1.54 -6.42 -12.42
C GLY A 71 -0.08 -6.22 -12.04
N PHE A 72 0.67 -5.46 -12.84
CA PHE A 72 2.05 -5.10 -12.55
C PHE A 72 2.18 -4.27 -11.26
N ALA A 73 1.34 -3.25 -11.10
CA ALA A 73 1.28 -2.44 -9.88
C ALA A 73 1.03 -3.31 -8.64
N ARG A 74 0.16 -4.30 -8.73
CA ARG A 74 -0.13 -5.23 -7.64
C ARG A 74 1.08 -6.09 -7.26
N VAL A 75 1.87 -6.54 -8.23
CA VAL A 75 3.11 -7.30 -7.98
C VAL A 75 4.14 -6.41 -7.27
N ILE A 76 4.31 -5.16 -7.73
CA ILE A 76 5.18 -4.19 -7.06
C ILE A 76 4.70 -3.96 -5.62
N SER A 77 3.41 -3.70 -5.42
CA SER A 77 2.82 -3.46 -4.10
C SER A 77 3.04 -4.62 -3.13
N LYS A 78 3.07 -5.87 -3.63
CA LYS A 78 3.36 -7.04 -2.79
C LYS A 78 4.74 -6.96 -2.12
N VAL A 79 5.68 -6.26 -2.73
CA VAL A 79 7.04 -6.06 -2.20
C VAL A 79 7.16 -4.72 -1.49
N THR A 80 6.65 -3.64 -2.07
CA THR A 80 6.81 -2.29 -1.50
C THR A 80 5.99 -2.09 -0.22
N THR A 81 4.80 -2.69 -0.10
CA THR A 81 3.97 -2.57 1.10
C THR A 81 4.65 -3.19 2.32
N PRO A 82 5.14 -4.46 2.30
CA PRO A 82 5.90 -5.00 3.43
C PRO A 82 7.17 -4.21 3.75
N ILE A 83 7.90 -3.74 2.74
CA ILE A 83 9.11 -2.92 2.96
C ILE A 83 8.74 -1.63 3.68
N PHE A 84 7.72 -0.92 3.21
CA PHE A 84 7.26 0.31 3.85
C PHE A 84 6.80 0.06 5.29
N MET A 85 6.05 -1.03 5.52
CA MET A 85 5.63 -1.42 6.87
C MET A 85 6.82 -1.77 7.77
N ALA A 86 7.84 -2.45 7.24
CA ALA A 86 9.07 -2.73 7.98
C ALA A 86 9.79 -1.43 8.35
N VAL A 87 9.95 -0.51 7.41
CA VAL A 87 10.55 0.81 7.66
C VAL A 87 9.78 1.55 8.75
N VAL A 88 8.46 1.65 8.65
CA VAL A 88 7.62 2.29 9.68
C VAL A 88 7.77 1.58 11.04
N TYR A 89 7.76 0.24 11.05
CA TYR A 89 7.90 -0.52 12.28
C TYR A 89 9.25 -0.28 12.96
N PHE A 90 10.36 -0.30 12.21
CA PHE A 90 11.70 -0.16 12.77
C PHE A 90 12.10 1.28 13.05
N LEU A 91 11.64 2.25 12.26
CA LEU A 91 12.01 3.65 12.41
C LEU A 91 11.04 4.47 13.26
N VAL A 92 9.79 4.03 13.41
CA VAL A 92 8.78 4.77 14.17
C VAL A 92 8.32 3.98 15.38
N ILE A 93 7.75 2.80 15.17
CA ILE A 93 7.11 2.04 16.26
C ILE A 93 8.15 1.53 17.28
N SER A 94 9.22 0.93 16.79
CA SER A 94 10.30 0.35 17.60
C SER A 94 11.00 1.40 18.48
N PRO A 95 11.43 2.57 17.99
CA PRO A 95 12.04 3.59 18.84
C PRO A 95 11.04 4.19 19.83
N ILE A 96 9.76 4.37 19.45
CA ILE A 96 8.72 4.79 20.40
C ILE A 96 8.61 3.79 21.56
N ALA A 97 8.61 2.49 21.26
CA ALA A 97 8.57 1.44 22.28
C ALA A 97 9.83 1.43 23.14
N ALA A 98 11.01 1.60 22.54
CA ALA A 98 12.29 1.67 23.26
C ALA A 98 12.36 2.88 24.21
N ILE A 99 11.97 4.07 23.73
CA ILE A 99 11.90 5.29 24.55
C ILE A 99 10.92 5.09 25.71
N ARG A 100 9.72 4.58 25.42
CA ARG A 100 8.70 4.31 26.45
C ARG A 100 9.22 3.34 27.52
N ARG A 101 9.94 2.29 27.11
CA ARG A 101 10.57 1.33 28.03
C ARG A 101 11.66 1.98 28.88
N ALA A 102 12.49 2.85 28.29
CA ALA A 102 13.54 3.56 29.01
C ALA A 102 12.99 4.57 30.02
N VAL A 103 11.89 5.25 29.70
CA VAL A 103 11.20 6.23 30.58
C VAL A 103 10.34 5.53 31.66
N GLY A 104 10.29 4.19 31.68
CA GLY A 104 9.55 3.43 32.70
C GLY A 104 8.04 3.35 32.45
N GLY A 105 7.57 3.77 31.27
CA GLY A 105 6.18 3.61 30.84
C GLY A 105 5.86 2.15 30.50
N ASN A 106 5.68 1.32 31.52
CA ASN A 106 5.19 -0.04 31.33
C ASN A 106 3.67 -0.10 31.58
N PRO A 107 2.82 -0.06 30.53
CA PRO A 107 1.37 -0.20 30.68
C PRO A 107 0.95 -1.60 31.12
N LEU A 108 1.84 -2.60 31.02
CA LEU A 108 1.63 -3.97 31.47
C LEU A 108 2.23 -4.25 32.85
N ARG A 109 2.69 -3.22 33.60
CA ARG A 109 2.90 -3.41 35.03
C ARG A 109 1.55 -3.83 35.59
N ALA A 110 1.46 -5.09 36.04
CA ALA A 110 0.28 -5.66 36.65
C ALA A 110 -0.33 -4.62 37.59
N HIS A 111 -1.61 -4.29 37.37
CA HIS A 111 -2.33 -3.38 38.23
C HIS A 111 -2.18 -3.90 39.67
N ARG A 112 -1.35 -3.22 40.48
CA ARG A 112 -1.26 -3.44 41.94
C ARG A 112 -2.42 -2.76 42.65
N GLY A 113 -3.58 -2.71 42.00
CA GLY A 113 -4.83 -2.28 42.61
C GLY A 113 -5.42 -3.41 43.44
N THR A 114 -6.45 -3.10 44.22
CA THR A 114 -7.22 -4.07 45.00
C THR A 114 -7.85 -5.17 44.12
N THR A 115 -8.03 -4.90 42.82
CA THR A 115 -8.48 -5.83 41.79
C THR A 115 -7.39 -6.04 40.73
N GLY A 116 -6.36 -6.82 41.08
CA GLY A 116 -5.27 -7.19 40.17
C GLY A 116 -5.29 -8.67 39.80
N TRP A 117 -4.59 -9.03 38.73
CA TRP A 117 -4.31 -10.45 38.44
C TRP A 117 -3.45 -11.02 39.58
N VAL A 118 -4.03 -11.95 40.34
CA VAL A 118 -3.33 -12.72 41.38
C VAL A 118 -2.80 -13.98 40.72
N ASP A 119 -1.48 -14.17 40.76
CA ASP A 119 -0.88 -15.46 40.44
C ASP A 119 -1.38 -16.48 41.45
N ARG A 120 -2.36 -17.28 41.03
CA ARG A 120 -2.79 -18.44 41.80
C ARG A 120 -1.68 -19.47 41.66
N HIS A 121 -0.73 -19.45 42.60
CA HIS A 121 0.11 -20.62 42.84
C HIS A 121 -0.82 -21.83 42.98
N GLN A 122 -0.53 -22.87 42.18
CA GLN A 122 -1.38 -24.04 42.00
C GLN A 122 -1.89 -24.55 43.35
N ALA A 123 -3.16 -24.26 43.66
CA ALA A 123 -3.80 -24.88 44.81
C ALA A 123 -3.80 -26.40 44.56
N PRO A 124 -3.60 -27.24 45.60
CA PRO A 124 -3.74 -28.68 45.43
C PRO A 124 -5.10 -28.94 44.78
N ARG A 125 -5.14 -29.76 43.71
CA ARG A 125 -6.41 -30.09 43.03
C ARG A 125 -7.38 -30.63 44.08
N GLY A 126 -8.32 -29.80 44.51
CA GLY A 126 -9.40 -30.20 45.41
C GLY A 126 -10.30 -31.17 44.67
N ASP A 127 -10.60 -32.30 45.30
CA ASP A 127 -11.47 -33.31 44.72
C ASP A 127 -12.89 -32.74 44.52
N LEU A 128 -13.37 -32.79 43.28
CA LEU A 128 -14.61 -32.15 42.81
C LEU A 128 -15.86 -33.01 43.12
N THR A 129 -15.71 -33.99 44.00
CA THR A 129 -16.72 -35.02 44.30
C THR A 129 -17.87 -34.55 45.17
N ARG A 130 -17.85 -33.30 45.68
CA ARG A 130 -18.98 -32.67 46.40
C ARG A 130 -19.15 -31.21 46.01
N GLN A 131 -19.48 -30.94 44.76
CA GLN A 131 -19.73 -29.58 44.25
C GLN A 131 -21.22 -29.17 44.22
N PHE A 132 -22.11 -30.05 44.65
CA PHE A 132 -23.57 -29.83 44.73
C PHE A 132 -24.08 -30.22 46.10
#